data_AF-A0A0C3NSG4-F1
#
_entry.id   AF-A0A0C3NSG4-F1
#
_cell.length_a   1.000
_cell.length_b   1.000
_cell.length_c   1.000
_cell.angle_alpha   90.00
_cell.angle_beta   90.00
_cell.angle_gamma   90.00
#
_symmetry.space_group_name_H-M   'P 1'
#
loop_
_entity.id
_entity.type
_entity.pdbx_description
1 polymer ?
#
loop_
_entity_poly.entity_id
_entity_poly.type
_entity_poly.pdbx_seq_one_letter_code
_entity_poly.pdbx_strand_id
1 'polypeptide(L)'
;MQLDDGPNPNPDYPDGDPDGRGSSDGDIPKDLAELPEDPLIALARAVHVLAQSSSCTGDSALKTKVHKPDTFNGSDAKKLHEFLIQCELNFQDHPHAFCSDRVKVTFAQSYLKGMAQAWFEPDLLNPEGYDCPLWMDDYHEFLHELTTNFGPHDAIADAIQQLENLTMKDSS
;
A
#
# COMPACT_ATOMS: atom_id res chain seq x y z
N MET A 1 -48.69 10.97 -50.26
CA MET A 1 -49.46 9.78 -49.83
C MET A 1 -50.25 10.17 -48.59
N GLN A 2 -51.56 9.92 -48.65
CA GLN A 2 -52.60 10.18 -47.65
C GLN A 2 -52.38 9.39 -46.35
N LEU A 3 -52.93 9.94 -45.25
CA LEU A 3 -53.27 9.28 -43.98
C LEU A 3 -54.59 8.48 -44.14
N ASP A 4 -54.70 7.31 -43.50
CA ASP A 4 -55.95 6.61 -43.10
C ASP A 4 -55.57 5.42 -42.18
N ASP A 5 -55.68 5.53 -40.85
CA ASP A 5 -56.79 5.13 -39.96
C ASP A 5 -56.98 3.61 -39.73
N GLY A 6 -56.79 3.19 -38.47
CA GLY A 6 -57.19 1.86 -37.97
C GLY A 6 -56.78 1.63 -36.50
N PRO A 7 -57.64 1.04 -35.66
CA PRO A 7 -57.93 1.57 -34.32
C PRO A 7 -57.18 0.87 -33.18
N ASN A 8 -57.06 1.59 -32.07
CA ASN A 8 -56.71 1.03 -30.76
C ASN A 8 -57.99 0.86 -29.92
N PRO A 9 -58.18 -0.31 -29.27
CA PRO A 9 -58.74 -0.30 -27.93
C PRO A 9 -57.90 -1.15 -26.96
N ASN A 10 -57.43 -0.48 -25.91
CA ASN A 10 -57.06 -1.02 -24.59
C ASN A 10 -58.32 -1.62 -23.91
N PRO A 11 -58.30 -2.24 -22.70
CA PRO A 11 -57.21 -2.72 -21.83
C PRO A 11 -57.42 -4.16 -21.30
N ASP A 12 -56.41 -4.76 -20.67
CA ASP A 12 -56.62 -5.67 -19.53
C ASP A 12 -55.30 -5.83 -18.75
N TYR A 13 -55.21 -5.09 -17.64
CA TYR A 13 -54.27 -5.38 -16.55
C TYR A 13 -54.96 -6.32 -15.56
N PRO A 14 -54.19 -7.23 -14.94
CA PRO A 14 -54.12 -7.25 -13.49
C PRO A 14 -52.65 -7.20 -13.03
N ASP A 15 -52.33 -6.26 -12.13
CA ASP A 15 -52.13 -6.52 -10.68
C ASP A 15 -50.70 -7.06 -10.45
N GLY A 16 -49.71 -6.25 -10.11
CA GLY A 16 -49.65 -5.50 -8.86
C GLY A 16 -48.81 -6.28 -7.86
N ASP A 17 -47.48 -6.09 -7.87
CA ASP A 17 -46.67 -6.18 -6.64
C ASP A 17 -45.35 -5.38 -6.76
N PRO A 18 -45.10 -4.37 -5.90
CA PRO A 18 -43.86 -3.61 -5.86
C PRO A 18 -43.06 -3.93 -4.60
N ASP A 19 -42.04 -4.78 -4.73
CA ASP A 19 -40.94 -4.89 -3.76
C ASP A 19 -39.63 -5.00 -4.57
N GLY A 20 -38.67 -4.08 -4.54
CA GLY A 20 -38.32 -3.15 -3.48
C GLY A 20 -37.12 -3.66 -2.67
N ARG A 21 -35.94 -3.87 -3.28
CA ARG A 21 -34.66 -3.63 -2.58
C ARG A 21 -33.45 -3.70 -3.51
N GLY A 22 -32.67 -2.63 -3.49
CA GLY A 22 -31.42 -2.52 -4.22
C GLY A 22 -30.35 -3.48 -3.73
N SER A 23 -29.47 -3.86 -4.66
CA SER A 23 -28.14 -4.34 -4.32
C SER A 23 -27.16 -3.31 -4.87
N SER A 24 -26.77 -2.38 -3.99
CA SER A 24 -25.59 -1.56 -4.20
C SER A 24 -24.42 -2.53 -4.19
N ASP A 25 -23.84 -2.76 -5.36
CA ASP A 25 -22.57 -3.47 -5.52
C ASP A 25 -21.49 -2.50 -5.02
N GLY A 26 -21.35 -2.46 -3.68
CA GLY A 26 -20.29 -1.77 -2.99
C GLY A 26 -19.11 -2.71 -2.88
N ASP A 27 -18.03 -2.41 -3.60
CA ASP A 27 -16.75 -3.07 -3.53
C ASP A 27 -16.32 -3.29 -2.07
N ILE A 28 -16.34 -4.54 -1.63
CA ILE A 28 -15.74 -4.96 -0.36
C ILE A 28 -14.22 -5.01 -0.57
N PRO A 29 -13.42 -4.29 0.23
CA PRO A 29 -11.97 -4.46 0.25
C PRO A 29 -11.60 -5.91 0.56
N LYS A 30 -10.88 -6.56 -0.36
CA LYS A 30 -10.39 -7.95 -0.26
C LYS A 30 -9.20 -8.08 0.69
N ASP A 31 -9.33 -7.57 1.91
CA ASP A 31 -8.31 -7.73 2.94
C ASP A 31 -8.94 -8.05 4.31
N LEU A 32 -9.48 -9.27 4.42
CA LEU A 32 -9.95 -9.87 5.67
C LEU A 32 -9.51 -11.34 5.83
N ALA A 33 -8.47 -11.77 5.10
CA ALA A 33 -7.85 -13.06 5.35
C ALA A 33 -6.78 -12.87 6.46
N GLU A 34 -7.02 -13.10 7.75
CA GLU A 34 -7.84 -14.12 8.40
C GLU A 34 -8.75 -13.50 9.48
N LEU A 35 -10.06 -13.63 9.30
CA LEU A 35 -11.03 -13.44 10.37
C LEU A 35 -10.88 -14.63 11.34
N PRO A 36 -10.61 -14.40 12.63
CA PRO A 36 -10.67 -15.49 13.61
C PRO A 36 -12.08 -16.10 13.58
N GLU A 37 -12.15 -17.43 13.47
CA GLU A 37 -13.40 -18.22 13.44
C GLU A 37 -14.31 -17.97 14.65
N ASP A 38 -13.78 -17.35 15.72
CA ASP A 38 -14.52 -17.05 16.95
C ASP A 38 -15.17 -15.65 16.89
N PRO A 39 -16.52 -15.57 16.93
CA PRO A 39 -17.26 -14.32 16.95
C PRO A 39 -16.88 -13.38 18.10
N LEU A 40 -16.43 -13.92 19.25
CA LEU A 40 -15.98 -13.10 20.39
C LEU A 40 -14.64 -12.41 20.10
N ILE A 41 -13.74 -13.08 19.37
CA ILE A 41 -12.45 -12.48 18.97
C ILE A 41 -12.70 -11.40 17.90
N ALA A 42 -13.58 -11.67 16.93
CA ALA A 42 -13.97 -10.68 15.93
C ALA A 42 -14.61 -9.44 16.58
N LEU A 43 -15.52 -9.63 17.54
CA LEU A 43 -16.15 -8.55 18.30
C LEU A 43 -15.14 -7.78 19.14
N ALA A 44 -14.24 -8.47 19.85
CA ALA A 44 -13.19 -7.84 20.64
C ALA A 44 -12.29 -6.96 19.77
N ARG A 45 -11.89 -7.43 18.57
CA ARG A 45 -11.13 -6.62 17.60
C ARG A 45 -11.93 -5.41 17.12
N ALA A 46 -13.18 -5.60 16.72
CA ALA A 46 -14.02 -4.50 16.24
C ALA A 46 -14.21 -3.40 17.30
N VAL A 47 -14.46 -3.80 18.56
CA VAL A 47 -14.55 -2.87 19.70
C VAL A 47 -13.21 -2.17 19.94
N HIS A 48 -12.09 -2.90 19.82
CA HIS A 48 -10.76 -2.34 20.00
C HIS A 48 -10.43 -1.28 18.92
N VAL A 49 -10.75 -1.57 17.65
CA VAL A 49 -10.60 -0.62 16.53
C VAL A 49 -11.47 0.62 16.73
N LEU A 50 -12.73 0.44 17.15
CA LEU A 50 -13.66 1.55 17.41
C LEU A 50 -13.18 2.43 18.59
N ALA A 51 -12.67 1.83 19.66
CA ALA A 51 -12.15 2.54 20.83
C ALA A 51 -10.91 3.38 20.46
N GLN A 52 -9.97 2.83 19.69
CA GLN A 52 -8.79 3.57 19.21
C GLN A 52 -9.18 4.76 18.33
N SER A 53 -10.18 4.56 17.46
CA SER A 53 -10.67 5.61 16.55
C SER A 53 -11.32 6.79 17.31
N SER A 54 -11.93 6.53 18.47
CA SER A 54 -12.59 7.55 19.30
C SER A 54 -11.65 8.26 20.28
N SER A 55 -10.52 7.64 20.66
CA SER A 55 -9.55 8.22 21.60
C SER A 55 -8.66 9.34 21.03
N CYS A 56 -8.64 9.56 19.71
CA CYS A 56 -7.75 10.55 19.09
C CYS A 56 -8.36 11.95 18.94
N THR A 57 -9.59 12.16 19.43
CA THR A 57 -10.29 13.45 19.40
C THR A 57 -10.13 14.19 20.73
N GLY A 58 -9.02 14.88 20.89
CA GLY A 58 -8.87 15.90 21.93
C GLY A 58 -7.74 15.64 22.91
N ASP A 59 -6.51 15.82 22.46
CA ASP A 59 -5.64 16.81 23.07
C ASP A 59 -4.56 17.17 22.04
N SER A 60 -3.87 18.29 22.22
CA SER A 60 -2.68 18.59 21.43
C SER A 60 -1.58 17.58 21.81
N ALA A 61 -1.71 16.35 21.30
CA ALA A 61 -0.75 15.30 21.49
C ALA A 61 0.57 15.82 20.96
N LEU A 62 1.57 15.88 21.84
CA LEU A 62 2.96 16.11 21.49
C LEU A 62 3.27 15.21 20.30
N LYS A 63 3.26 15.76 19.08
CA LYS A 63 3.58 15.02 17.87
C LYS A 63 5.01 14.55 18.04
N THR A 64 5.19 13.27 18.37
CA THR A 64 6.50 12.63 18.44
C THR A 64 7.04 12.64 17.04
N LYS A 65 7.85 13.65 16.72
CA LYS A 65 8.43 13.80 15.41
C LYS A 65 9.37 12.62 15.16
N VAL A 66 8.92 11.64 14.39
CA VAL A 66 9.77 10.54 13.95
C VAL A 66 10.98 11.12 13.20
N HIS A 67 12.15 10.53 13.44
CA HIS A 67 13.38 10.94 12.77
C HIS A 67 13.23 10.74 11.26
N LYS A 68 13.74 11.69 10.48
CA LYS A 68 13.71 11.58 9.02
C LYS A 68 14.58 10.41 8.55
N PRO A 69 14.28 9.76 7.42
CA PRO A 69 15.17 8.74 6.90
C PRO A 69 16.57 9.29 6.61
N ASP A 70 17.57 8.44 6.78
CA ASP A 70 18.89 8.65 6.22
C ASP A 70 18.83 8.45 4.70
N THR A 71 19.74 9.08 3.96
CA THR A 71 19.76 8.91 2.51
C THR A 71 20.33 7.56 2.11
N PHE A 72 19.72 6.92 1.10
CA PHE A 72 20.20 5.68 0.53
C PHE A 72 20.84 5.91 -0.84
N ASN A 73 22.10 5.50 -1.01
CA ASN A 73 22.87 5.75 -2.24
C ASN A 73 22.96 4.56 -3.21
N GLY A 74 22.44 3.39 -2.82
CA GLY A 74 22.51 2.17 -3.60
C GLY A 74 23.81 1.37 -3.49
N SER A 75 24.79 1.79 -2.67
CA SER A 75 26.09 1.09 -2.60
C SER A 75 26.13 -0.06 -1.60
N ASP A 76 25.36 0.02 -0.51
CA ASP A 76 25.36 -0.97 0.56
C ASP A 76 23.96 -1.56 0.73
N ALA A 77 23.76 -2.77 0.22
CA ALA A 77 22.48 -3.47 0.28
C ALA A 77 21.96 -3.68 1.71
N LYS A 78 22.85 -3.72 2.72
CA LYS A 78 22.42 -3.87 4.13
C LYS A 78 21.71 -2.62 4.65
N LYS A 79 22.09 -1.44 4.15
CA LYS A 79 21.45 -0.16 4.51
C LYS A 79 20.10 0.05 3.85
N LEU A 80 19.78 -0.71 2.80
CA LEU A 80 18.46 -0.64 2.16
C LEU A 80 17.36 -0.98 3.18
N HIS A 81 17.55 -2.03 3.98
CA HIS A 81 16.57 -2.43 4.97
C HIS A 81 16.32 -1.34 6.03
N GLU A 82 17.39 -0.72 6.53
CA GLU A 82 17.30 0.39 7.49
C GLU A 82 16.53 1.58 6.90
N PHE A 83 16.84 1.96 5.66
CA PHE A 83 16.15 3.02 4.92
C PHE A 83 14.64 2.73 4.79
N LEU A 84 14.28 1.50 4.42
CA LEU A 84 12.87 1.10 4.27
C LEU A 84 12.10 1.14 5.59
N ILE A 85 12.71 0.66 6.68
CA ILE A 85 12.11 0.77 8.02
C ILE A 85 11.88 2.23 8.40
N GLN A 86 12.86 3.11 8.15
CA GLN A 86 12.73 4.53 8.46
C GLN A 86 11.60 5.19 7.67
N CYS A 87 11.42 4.84 6.38
CA CYS A 87 10.28 5.29 5.58
C CYS A 87 8.96 4.83 6.19
N GLU A 88 8.84 3.55 6.52
CA GLU A 88 7.61 2.97 7.10
C GLU A 88 7.23 3.64 8.43
N LEU A 89 8.21 3.88 9.30
CA LEU A 89 7.99 4.61 10.57
C LEU A 89 7.47 6.04 10.33
N ASN A 90 7.96 6.74 9.30
CA ASN A 90 7.47 8.07 8.95
C ASN A 90 6.03 8.04 8.41
N PHE A 91 5.67 7.01 7.64
CA PHE A 91 4.32 6.83 7.11
C PHE A 91 3.31 6.52 8.22
N GLN A 92 3.68 5.69 9.18
CA GLN A 92 2.86 5.34 10.34
C GLN A 92 2.65 6.52 11.30
N ASP A 93 3.64 7.41 11.44
CA ASP A 93 3.55 8.61 12.28
C ASP A 93 2.64 9.69 11.67
N HIS A 94 2.54 9.72 10.33
CA HIS A 94 1.74 10.72 9.61
C HIS A 94 0.81 10.10 8.55
N PRO A 95 -0.12 9.21 8.93
CA PRO A 95 -0.92 8.44 7.98
C PRO A 95 -1.77 9.34 7.06
N HIS A 96 -2.25 10.48 7.56
CA HIS A 96 -2.98 11.44 6.74
C HIS A 96 -2.12 12.19 5.72
N ALA A 97 -0.82 12.37 6.00
CA ALA A 97 0.11 13.01 5.07
C ALA A 97 0.58 12.04 3.98
N PHE A 98 0.60 10.74 4.29
CA PHE A 98 1.02 9.66 3.41
C PHE A 98 -0.18 8.79 2.98
N CYS A 99 -1.28 9.46 2.59
CA CYS A 99 -2.56 8.82 2.29
C CYS A 99 -2.64 8.12 0.93
N SER A 100 -1.63 8.28 0.06
CA SER A 100 -1.53 7.60 -1.22
C SER A 100 -0.12 7.06 -1.45
N ASP A 101 -0.05 5.99 -2.22
CA ASP A 101 1.22 5.32 -2.50
C ASP A 101 2.16 6.19 -3.35
N ARG A 102 1.64 6.94 -4.33
CA ARG A 102 2.40 7.98 -5.03
C ARG A 102 3.13 8.96 -4.09
N VAL A 103 2.49 9.36 -2.99
CA VAL A 103 3.12 10.28 -2.01
C VAL A 103 4.21 9.56 -1.21
N LYS A 104 4.00 8.28 -0.84
CA LYS A 104 5.04 7.46 -0.20
C LYS A 104 6.25 7.25 -1.11
N VAL A 105 6.00 6.91 -2.38
CA VAL A 105 7.02 6.76 -3.43
C VAL A 105 7.83 8.04 -3.59
N THR A 106 7.14 9.17 -3.77
CA THR A 106 7.80 10.49 -3.90
C THR A 106 8.64 10.82 -2.67
N PHE A 107 8.13 10.54 -1.48
CA PHE A 107 8.86 10.75 -0.24
C PHE A 107 10.13 9.90 -0.19
N ALA A 108 10.02 8.57 -0.38
CA ALA A 108 11.17 7.67 -0.35
C ALA A 108 12.23 8.08 -1.39
N GLN A 109 11.80 8.40 -2.62
CA GLN A 109 12.69 8.85 -3.68
C GLN A 109 13.47 10.12 -3.34
N SER A 110 12.88 11.05 -2.59
CA SER A 110 13.58 12.28 -2.19
C SER A 110 14.84 12.02 -1.35
N TYR A 111 14.90 10.88 -0.67
CA TYR A 111 16.04 10.41 0.12
C TYR A 111 16.98 9.48 -0.64
N LEU A 112 16.67 9.10 -1.88
CA LEU A 112 17.62 8.40 -2.73
C LEU A 112 18.72 9.35 -3.20
N LYS A 113 19.94 8.82 -3.31
CA LYS A 113 21.14 9.51 -3.82
C LYS A 113 21.95 8.57 -4.69
N GLY A 114 23.00 9.07 -5.34
CA GLY A 114 23.98 8.25 -6.04
C GLY A 114 23.35 7.31 -7.07
N MET A 115 23.75 6.04 -7.03
CA MET A 115 23.30 5.02 -8.00
C MET A 115 21.81 4.73 -7.87
N ALA A 116 21.28 4.71 -6.63
CA ALA A 116 19.86 4.50 -6.41
C ALA A 116 19.02 5.62 -7.06
N GLN A 117 19.42 6.89 -6.90
CA GLN A 117 18.71 7.99 -7.54
C GLN A 117 18.83 7.92 -9.07
N ALA A 118 20.04 7.67 -9.60
CA ALA A 118 20.28 7.62 -11.04
C ALA A 118 19.46 6.52 -11.74
N TRP A 119 19.12 5.43 -11.04
CA TRP A 119 18.27 4.37 -11.57
C TRP A 119 16.85 4.84 -11.90
N PHE A 120 16.24 5.65 -11.01
CA PHE A 120 14.86 6.13 -11.18
C PHE A 120 14.76 7.47 -11.92
N GLU A 121 15.88 8.18 -12.12
CA GLU A 121 15.91 9.50 -12.73
C GLU A 121 15.27 9.58 -14.13
N PRO A 122 15.47 8.62 -15.06
CA PRO A 122 14.91 8.73 -16.41
C PRO A 122 13.38 8.87 -16.43
N ASP A 123 12.69 8.07 -15.61
CA ASP A 123 11.23 8.06 -15.55
C ASP A 123 10.69 9.26 -14.76
N LEU A 124 11.44 9.73 -13.75
CA LEU A 124 11.10 10.95 -13.02
C LEU A 124 11.16 12.22 -13.88
N LEU A 125 12.09 12.26 -14.84
CA LEU A 125 12.24 13.39 -15.76
C LEU A 125 11.27 13.32 -16.95
N ASN A 126 10.60 12.17 -17.16
CA ASN A 126 9.64 11.98 -18.25
C ASN A 126 8.34 11.28 -17.77
N PRO A 127 7.59 11.88 -16.83
CA PRO A 127 6.42 11.23 -16.21
C PRO A 127 5.22 11.06 -17.16
N GLU A 128 5.19 11.77 -18.29
CA GLU A 128 4.10 11.73 -19.28
C GLU A 128 4.42 10.81 -20.48
N GLY A 129 5.42 9.93 -20.33
CA GLY A 129 5.74 8.92 -21.33
C GLY A 129 4.60 7.93 -21.54
N TYR A 130 4.49 7.36 -22.75
CA TYR A 130 3.49 6.34 -23.07
C TYR A 130 3.56 5.09 -22.17
N ASP A 131 4.71 4.86 -21.52
CA ASP A 131 4.97 3.75 -20.61
C ASP A 131 5.37 4.29 -19.22
N CYS A 132 4.44 4.94 -18.50
CA CYS A 132 4.67 5.32 -17.11
C CYS A 132 4.86 4.04 -16.26
N PRO A 133 6.00 3.87 -15.57
CA PRO A 133 6.23 2.69 -14.76
C PRO A 133 5.27 2.57 -13.58
N LEU A 134 4.80 1.34 -13.30
CA LEU A 134 3.87 1.07 -12.20
C LEU A 134 4.40 1.54 -10.83
N TRP A 135 5.72 1.45 -10.62
CA TRP A 135 6.37 1.86 -9.38
C TRP A 135 6.18 3.35 -9.05
N MET A 136 5.80 4.21 -10.00
CA MET A 136 5.60 5.64 -9.74
C MET A 136 4.36 5.92 -8.88
N ASP A 137 3.32 5.10 -9.02
CA ASP A 137 2.03 5.27 -8.33
C ASP A 137 1.73 4.16 -7.33
N ASP A 138 2.51 3.07 -7.34
CA ASP A 138 2.39 1.94 -6.43
C ASP A 138 3.66 1.76 -5.59
N TYR A 139 3.50 1.83 -4.26
CA TYR A 139 4.63 1.76 -3.33
C TYR A 139 5.21 0.36 -3.24
N HIS A 140 4.40 -0.68 -3.43
CA HIS A 140 4.86 -2.05 -3.43
C HIS A 140 5.72 -2.35 -4.67
N GLU A 141 5.30 -1.89 -5.85
CA GLU A 141 6.10 -1.99 -7.07
C GLU A 141 7.42 -1.18 -6.96
N PHE A 142 7.39 -0.01 -6.31
CA PHE A 142 8.62 0.72 -5.99
C PHE A 142 9.55 -0.07 -5.07
N LEU A 143 9.04 -0.71 -4.01
CA LEU A 143 9.83 -1.57 -3.15
C LEU A 143 10.42 -2.75 -3.92
N HIS A 144 9.64 -3.36 -4.82
CA HIS A 144 10.09 -4.46 -5.64
C HIS A 144 11.23 -4.04 -6.58
N GLU A 145 11.10 -2.91 -7.28
CA GLU A 145 12.17 -2.37 -8.11
C GLU A 145 13.42 -2.00 -7.29
N LEU A 146 13.24 -1.32 -6.16
CA LEU A 146 14.36 -0.91 -5.31
C LEU A 146 15.11 -2.11 -4.72
N THR A 147 14.39 -3.14 -4.27
CA THR A 147 15.00 -4.36 -3.68
C THR A 147 15.59 -5.28 -4.74
N THR A 148 14.99 -5.37 -5.94
CA THR A 148 15.56 -6.13 -7.06
C THR A 148 16.90 -5.56 -7.52
N ASN A 149 17.01 -4.23 -7.58
CA ASN A 149 18.21 -3.56 -8.09
C ASN A 149 19.29 -3.29 -7.03
N PHE A 150 18.89 -3.11 -5.76
CA PHE A 150 19.81 -2.69 -4.70
C PHE A 150 19.76 -3.57 -3.44
N GLY A 151 18.98 -4.65 -3.46
CA GLY A 151 18.94 -5.63 -2.39
C GLY A 151 20.14 -6.58 -2.37
N PRO A 152 20.30 -7.35 -1.29
CA PRO A 152 21.32 -8.38 -1.20
C PRO A 152 21.08 -9.44 -2.27
N HIS A 153 22.12 -9.76 -3.06
CA HIS A 153 22.01 -10.69 -4.20
C HIS A 153 21.68 -12.12 -3.77
N ASP A 154 22.18 -12.57 -2.61
CA ASP A 154 21.85 -13.86 -2.03
C ASP A 154 21.86 -13.76 -0.50
N ALA A 155 20.76 -13.25 0.05
CA ALA A 155 20.59 -13.12 1.50
C ALA A 155 20.74 -14.46 2.24
N ILE A 156 20.45 -15.58 1.57
CA ILE A 156 20.54 -16.92 2.15
C ILE A 156 22.01 -17.37 2.20
N ALA A 157 22.74 -17.28 1.09
CA ALA A 157 24.17 -17.60 1.09
C ALA A 157 24.96 -16.67 2.03
N ASP A 158 24.61 -15.38 2.08
CA ASP A 158 25.21 -14.44 3.03
C ASP A 158 24.92 -14.82 4.49
N ALA A 159 23.69 -15.26 4.79
CA ALA A 159 23.32 -15.75 6.12
C ALA A 159 24.05 -17.05 6.48
N ILE A 160 24.17 -17.99 5.53
CA ILE A 160 24.92 -19.24 5.69
C ILE A 160 26.39 -18.93 5.96
N GLN A 161 27.01 -18.07 5.15
CA GLN A 161 28.42 -17.70 5.32
C GLN A 161 28.67 -17.02 6.67
N GLN A 162 27.73 -16.20 7.16
CA GLN A 162 27.81 -15.61 8.49
C GLN A 162 27.71 -16.66 9.60
N LEU A 163 26.82 -17.66 9.47
CA LEU A 163 26.73 -18.77 10.43
C LEU A 163 28.02 -19.59 10.48
N GLU A 164 28.62 -19.91 9.32
CA GLU A 164 29.91 -20.62 9.24
C GLU A 164 31.05 -19.82 9.88
N ASN A 165 31.05 -18.49 9.70
CA ASN A 165 32.05 -17.61 10.31
C ASN A 165 31.85 -17.46 11.84
N LEU A 166 30.64 -17.69 12.35
CA LEU A 166 30.32 -17.68 13.78
C LEU A 166 30.68 -19.00 14.47
N THR A 167 30.66 -20.13 13.76
CA THR A 167 31.17 -21.38 14.29
C THR A 167 32.70 -21.33 14.33
N MET A 168 33.22 -21.09 15.54
CA MET A 168 34.64 -21.03 15.89
C MET A 168 35.47 -22.08 15.12
N LYS A 169 36.60 -21.67 14.53
CA LYS A 169 37.68 -22.61 14.20
C LYS A 169 38.12 -23.25 15.51
N ASP A 170 38.01 -24.58 15.60
CA ASP A 170 38.63 -25.35 16.68
C ASP A 170 40.10 -24.94 16.76
N SER A 171 40.41 -24.11 17.76
CA SER A 171 41.77 -23.68 18.06
C SER A 171 42.50 -24.90 18.60
N SER A 172 43.32 -25.50 17.75
CA SER A 172 44.22 -26.62 18.07
C SER A 172 45.38 -26.20 18.95
#